data_AF-A0A7G9Y4U1-F1
#
_entry.id   AF-A0A7G9Y4U1-F1
#
_cell.length_a   1.000
_cell.length_b   1.000
_cell.length_c   1.000
_cell.angle_alpha   90.00
_cell.angle_beta   90.00
_cell.angle_gamma   90.00
#
_symmetry.space_group_name_H-M   'P 1'
#
loop_
_entity.id
_entity.type
_entity.pdbx_description
1 polymer ?
#
loop_
_entity_poly.entity_id
_entity_poly.type
_entity_poly.pdbx_seq_one_letter_code
_entity_poly.pdbx_strand_id
1 'polypeptide(L)' 'MGAVNMEMECSLLFIMGRLFDIPTACVTGIIGERLDSGDIIVEQMDVAVGRAIRLVMEYLKSGIFDDEVDIA' A
#
# COMPACT_ATOMS: atom_id res chain seq x y z
N MET A 1 -0.28 -8.70 -17.72
CA MET A 1 -0.17 -7.92 -16.48
C MET A 1 -0.33 -6.47 -16.84
N GLY A 2 -1.30 -5.77 -16.24
CA GLY A 2 -1.51 -4.33 -16.44
C GLY A 2 -1.04 -3.58 -15.20
N ALA A 3 -0.37 -2.44 -15.40
CA ALA A 3 -0.08 -1.53 -14.29
C ALA A 3 -1.40 -0.91 -13.81
N VAL A 4 -1.66 -0.98 -12.50
CA VAL A 4 -2.93 -0.53 -11.89
C VAL A 4 -2.83 0.87 -11.26
N ASN A 5 -1.62 1.37 -11.04
CA ASN A 5 -1.37 2.71 -10.50
C ASN A 5 0.01 3.22 -10.94
N MET A 6 0.23 4.53 -10.79
CA MET A 6 1.55 5.17 -10.93
C MET A 6 1.92 5.83 -9.60
N GLU A 7 3.17 5.64 -9.18
CA GLU A 7 3.76 6.13 -7.93
C GLU A 7 5.28 6.23 -8.13
N MET A 8 6.05 6.74 -7.15
CA MET A 8 7.46 7.10 -7.36
C MET A 8 8.45 6.35 -6.45
N GLU A 9 8.00 5.56 -5.47
CA GLU A 9 8.82 5.06 -4.37
C GLU A 9 8.83 3.53 -4.22
N CYS A 10 7.75 2.83 -4.56
CA CYS A 10 7.59 1.39 -4.32
C CYS A 10 8.67 0.60 -5.08
N SER A 11 9.09 1.05 -6.27
CA SER A 11 10.17 0.36 -7.02
C SER A 11 11.46 0.23 -6.20
N LEU A 12 11.94 1.32 -5.60
CA LEU A 12 13.14 1.33 -4.77
C LEU A 12 12.91 0.57 -3.45
N LEU A 13 11.74 0.74 -2.83
CA LEU A 13 11.36 0.03 -1.60
C LEU A 13 11.48 -1.48 -1.77
N PHE A 14 10.89 -2.05 -2.84
CA PHE A 14 10.91 -3.50 -3.07
C PHE A 14 12.30 -4.01 -3.47
N ILE A 15 13.08 -3.23 -4.22
CA ILE A 15 14.47 -3.58 -4.54
C ILE A 15 15.29 -3.66 -3.24
N MET A 16 15.20 -2.65 -2.38
CA MET A 16 15.93 -2.61 -1.11
C MET A 16 15.46 -3.71 -0.16
N GLY A 17 14.14 -3.90 0.00
CA GLY A 17 13.59 -4.98 0.85
C GLY A 17 14.12 -6.35 0.44
N ARG A 18 14.18 -6.61 -0.87
CA ARG A 18 14.75 -7.85 -1.39
C ARG A 18 16.26 -7.99 -1.13
N LEU A 19 17.03 -6.90 -1.27
CA LEU A 19 18.49 -6.93 -1.05
C LEU A 19 18.86 -7.20 0.41
N PHE A 20 18.03 -6.74 1.35
CA PHE A 20 18.28 -6.87 2.80
C PHE A 20 17.47 -7.99 3.47
N ASP A 21 16.75 -8.81 2.69
CA ASP A 21 15.87 -9.87 3.20
C ASP A 21 14.83 -9.37 4.21
N ILE A 22 14.28 -8.18 3.96
CA ILE A 22 13.23 -7.56 4.77
C ILE A 22 11.88 -7.74 4.06
N PRO A 23 10.88 -8.37 4.69
CA PRO A 23 9.52 -8.42 4.17
C PRO A 23 8.98 -7.01 3.94
N THR A 24 8.60 -6.71 2.70
CA THR A 24 8.13 -5.37 2.31
C THR A 24 6.77 -5.45 1.61
N ALA A 25 5.92 -4.45 1.86
CA ALA A 25 4.64 -4.24 1.20
C ALA A 25 4.42 -2.74 0.99
N CYS A 26 3.67 -2.38 -0.05
CA CYS A 26 3.33 -1.00 -0.40
C CYS A 26 1.80 -0.88 -0.49
N VAL A 27 1.19 0.06 0.21
CA VAL A 27 -0.25 0.35 0.14
C VAL A 27 -0.43 1.77 -0.38
N THR A 28 -1.13 1.91 -1.51
CA THR A 28 -1.37 3.19 -2.17
C THR A 28 -2.86 3.52 -2.18
N GLY A 29 -3.21 4.69 -1.66
CA GLY A 29 -4.53 5.28 -1.90
C GLY A 29 -4.56 5.93 -3.28
N ILE A 30 -5.57 5.61 -4.10
CA ILE A 30 -5.73 6.25 -5.40
C ILE A 30 -6.31 7.65 -5.17
N ILE A 31 -5.51 8.68 -5.47
CA ILE A 31 -5.88 10.10 -5.29
C ILE A 31 -6.38 10.75 -6.58
N GLY A 32 -6.36 10.01 -7.69
CA GLY A 32 -6.88 10.46 -8.96
C GLY A 32 -6.71 9.44 -10.07
N GLU A 33 -7.52 9.60 -11.10
CA GLU A 33 -7.48 8.78 -12.31
C GLU A 33 -6.81 9.56 -13.45
N ARG A 34 -5.94 8.87 -14.19
CA ARG A 34 -5.32 9.41 -15.39
C ARG A 34 -6.16 9.06 -16.60
N LEU A 35 -6.70 10.08 -17.26
CA LEU A 35 -7.46 9.91 -18.49
C LEU A 35 -6.54 9.64 -19.69
N ASP A 36 -7.12 9.12 -20.77
CA ASP A 36 -6.42 8.95 -22.06
C ASP A 36 -5.88 10.29 -22.62
N SER A 37 -6.49 11.42 -22.24
CA SER A 37 -6.00 12.77 -22.59
C SER A 37 -4.71 13.16 -21.86
N GLY A 38 -4.33 12.41 -20.83
CA GLY A 38 -3.21 12.73 -19.93
C GLY A 38 -3.59 13.60 -18.73
N ASP A 39 -4.82 14.10 -18.68
CA ASP A 39 -5.34 14.86 -17.54
C ASP A 39 -5.54 13.95 -16.31
N ILE A 40 -5.42 14.55 -15.12
CA ILE A 40 -5.63 13.86 -13.85
C ILE A 40 -6.84 14.47 -13.17
N ILE A 41 -7.87 13.65 -12.94
CA ILE A 41 -9.01 14.02 -12.11
C ILE A 41 -8.68 13.62 -10.67
N VAL A 42 -8.49 14.60 -9.80
CA VAL A 42 -8.21 14.35 -8.37
C VAL A 42 -9.50 13.98 -7.65
N GLU A 43 -9.46 12.87 -6.92
CA GLU A 43 -10.60 12.38 -6.15
C GLU A 43 -10.26 12.30 -4.66
N GLN A 44 -11.07 12.97 -3.83
CA GLN A 44 -11.17 12.80 -2.36
C GLN A 44 -9.88 12.32 -1.67
N MET A 45 -8.80 13.09 -1.85
CA MET A 45 -7.45 12.70 -1.43
C MET A 45 -7.37 12.34 0.06
N ASP A 46 -8.05 13.11 0.90
CA ASP A 46 -8.17 12.90 2.34
C ASP A 46 -8.81 11.55 2.68
N VAL A 47 -9.89 11.19 1.98
CA VAL A 47 -10.57 9.90 2.16
C VAL A 47 -9.68 8.75 1.70
N ALA A 48 -9.02 8.89 0.54
CA ALA A 48 -8.13 7.87 -0.01
C ALA A 48 -6.95 7.59 0.94
N VAL A 49 -6.30 8.64 1.43
CA VAL A 49 -5.20 8.53 2.41
C VAL A 49 -5.71 7.93 3.72
N GLY A 50 -6.85 8.39 4.24
CA GLY A 50 -7.44 7.86 5.47
C GLY A 50 -7.76 6.36 5.39
N ARG A 51 -8.28 5.90 4.25
CA ARG A 51 -8.54 4.46 4.00
C ARG A 51 -7.25 3.64 3.92
N ALA A 52 -6.22 4.15 3.24
CA ALA A 52 -4.94 3.45 3.13
C ALA A 52 -4.28 3.27 4.51
N ILE A 53 -4.25 4.32 5.33
CA ILE A 53 -3.75 4.25 6.71
C ILE A 53 -4.55 3.24 7.54
N ARG A 54 -5.89 3.32 7.45
CA ARG A 54 -6.77 2.41 8.19
C ARG A 54 -6.51 0.95 7.83
N LEU A 55 -6.35 0.64 6.55
CA LEU A 55 -6.06 -0.73 6.08
C LEU A 55 -4.76 -1.27 6.70
N VAL A 56 -3.69 -0.48 6.69
CA VAL A 56 -2.41 -0.87 7.30
C VAL A 56 -2.58 -1.09 8.80
N MET A 57 -3.29 -0.20 9.50
CA MET A 57 -3.55 -0.35 10.94
C MET A 57 -4.39 -1.59 11.26
N GLU A 58 -5.38 -1.93 10.44
CA GLU A 58 -6.19 -3.15 10.60
C GLU A 58 -5.34 -4.41 10.37
N TYR A 59 -4.49 -4.42 9.34
CA TYR A 59 -3.56 -5.51 9.06
C TYR A 59 -2.54 -5.73 10.20
N LEU A 60 -1.95 -4.64 10.71
CA LEU A 60 -1.02 -4.74 11.84
C LEU A 60 -1.71 -5.26 13.10
N LYS A 61 -2.96 -4.86 13.34
CA LYS A 61 -3.75 -5.40 14.46
C LYS A 61 -4.02 -6.88 14.29
N SER A 62 -4.43 -7.35 13.10
CA SER A 62 -4.68 -8.79 12.90
C SER A 62 -3.43 -9.62 13.13
N GLY A 63 -2.26 -9.15 12.68
CA GLY A 63 -0.99 -9.86 12.91
C GLY A 63 -0.54 -9.92 14.37
N ILE A 64 -0.92 -8.95 15.21
CA ILE A 64 -0.56 -8.93 16.64
C ILE A 64 -1.38 -9.95 17.45
N PHE A 65 -2.59 -10.31 17.01
CA PHE A 65 -3.48 -11.22 17.74
C PHE A 65 -3.43 -12.69 17.28
N ASP A 66 -2.66 -13.01 16.23
CA ASP A 66 -2.47 -14.40 15.78
C ASP A 66 -1.33 -15.13 16.52
N ASP A 67 -0.41 -14.41 17.18
CA ASP A 67 0.73 -15.00 17.92
C ASP A 67 0.38 -15.54 19.33
N GLU A 68 -0.88 -15.48 19.78
CA GLU A 68 -1.30 -15.98 21.11
C GLU A 68 -1.81 -17.44 21.14
N VAL A 69 -1.71 -18.22 20.06
CA VAL A 69 -2.15 -19.63 20.06
C VAL A 69 -1.11 -20.56 19.44
N ASP A 70 -0.01 -20.78 20.17
CA ASP A 70 0.73 -22.05 20.10
C ASP A 70 1.34 -22.36 21.47
N ILE A 71 0.49 -22.80 22.40
CA ILE A 71 0.93 -23.45 23.64
C ILE A 71 0.89 -24.95 23.37
N ALA A 72 2.02 -25.49 22.88
CA ALA A 72 2.31 -26.93 22.88
C ALA A 72 2.83 -27.39 24.24
#